data_AF-A0A2S1LZK7-F1
#
_entry.id   AF-A0A2S1LZK7-F1
#
_cell.length_a   1.000
_cell.length_b   1.000
_cell.length_c   1.000
_cell.angle_alpha   90.00
_cell.angle_beta   90.00
_cell.angle_gamma   90.00
#
_symmetry.space_group_name_H-M   'P 1'
#
loop_
_entity.id
_entity.type
_entity.pdbx_description
1 polymer ?
#
loop_
_entity_poly.entity_id
_entity_poly.type
_entity_poly.pdbx_seq_one_letter_code
_entity_poly.pdbx_strand_id
1 'polypeptide(L)'
;MNKIHSAKEVSVFLGIQNTIVRKYSPLLDKSGYHIHKNDLGHRGFFDKDVIVLRKIIDLTRHPDMSLEDAINVFVSMDSGIDMSKHDTKRYMRKIIGYLKSSRTLKNNN
;
A
#
# COMPACT_ATOMS: atom_id res chain seq x y z
N MET A 1 -15.13 3.50 -17.34
CA MET A 1 -14.87 4.87 -16.87
C MET A 1 -14.10 4.76 -15.57
N ASN A 2 -12.82 5.15 -15.53
CA ASN A 2 -12.04 5.11 -14.29
C ASN A 2 -12.33 6.40 -13.51
N LYS A 3 -13.15 6.30 -12.46
CA LYS A 3 -13.47 7.44 -11.63
C LYS A 3 -12.23 7.84 -10.83
N ILE A 4 -11.94 9.14 -10.78
CA ILE A 4 -10.88 9.70 -9.95
C ILE A 4 -11.51 10.17 -8.65
N HIS A 5 -10.93 9.70 -7.54
CA HIS A 5 -11.32 10.04 -6.19
C HIS A 5 -10.32 11.00 -5.57
N SER A 6 -10.83 11.94 -4.76
CA SER A 6 -9.98 12.81 -3.95
C SER A 6 -9.51 12.08 -2.69
N ALA A 7 -8.41 12.54 -2.08
CA ALA A 7 -7.95 11.99 -0.79
C ALA A 7 -9.05 11.99 0.30
N LYS A 8 -9.94 12.99 0.26
CA LYS A 8 -11.10 13.09 1.15
C LYS A 8 -12.09 11.94 0.92
N GLU A 9 -12.45 11.67 -0.33
CA GLU A 9 -13.35 10.56 -0.66
C GLU A 9 -12.74 9.22 -0.27
N VAL A 10 -11.46 9.01 -0.60
CA VAL A 10 -10.72 7.80 -0.22
C VAL A 10 -10.68 7.61 1.29
N SER A 11 -10.53 8.69 2.06
CA SER A 11 -10.53 8.64 3.52
C SER A 11 -11.86 8.11 4.07
N VAL A 12 -12.98 8.52 3.46
CA VAL A 12 -14.32 8.03 3.81
C VAL A 12 -14.48 6.56 3.42
N PHE A 13 -14.04 6.17 2.22
CA PHE A 13 -14.14 4.77 1.78
C PHE A 13 -13.32 3.82 2.65
N LEU A 14 -12.15 4.26 3.08
CA LEU A 14 -11.22 3.43 3.85
C LEU A 14 -11.48 3.48 5.36
N GLY A 15 -12.22 4.47 5.84
CA GLY A 15 -12.46 4.69 7.27
C GLY A 15 -11.20 5.14 8.01
N ILE A 16 -10.34 5.92 7.35
CA ILE A 16 -9.09 6.44 7.92
C ILE A 16 -9.04 7.96 7.82
N GLN A 17 -8.15 8.59 8.58
CA GLN A 17 -7.98 10.04 8.50
C GLN A 17 -7.41 10.46 7.13
N ASN A 18 -7.92 11.57 6.59
CA ASN A 18 -7.41 12.17 5.34
C ASN A 18 -5.90 12.49 5.38
N THR A 19 -5.37 12.83 6.57
CA THR A 19 -3.93 13.02 6.82
C THR A 19 -3.12 11.76 6.52
N ILE A 20 -3.66 10.58 6.86
CA ILE A 20 -3.04 9.27 6.61
C ILE A 20 -3.03 8.99 5.10
N VAL A 21 -4.15 9.19 4.40
CA VAL A 21 -4.21 9.04 2.93
C VAL A 21 -3.17 9.91 2.23
N ARG A 22 -3.03 11.16 2.66
CA ARG A 22 -2.02 12.09 2.13
C ARG A 22 -0.58 11.65 2.43
N LYS A 23 -0.33 11.04 3.61
CA LYS A 23 0.98 10.50 3.99
C LYS A 23 1.37 9.30 3.13
N TYR A 24 0.41 8.49 2.68
CA TYR A 24 0.70 7.28 1.91
C TYR A 24 1.20 7.60 0.50
N SER A 25 0.72 8.69 -0.10
CA SER A 25 1.08 9.02 -1.48
C SER A 25 2.59 9.24 -1.71
N PRO A 26 3.32 10.09 -0.95
CA PRO A 26 4.75 10.23 -1.14
C PRO A 26 5.54 8.95 -0.78
N LEU A 27 5.01 8.07 0.06
CA LEU A 27 5.64 6.78 0.37
C LEU A 27 5.49 5.79 -0.79
N LEU A 28 4.31 5.75 -1.40
CA LEU A 28 4.04 4.99 -2.62
C LEU A 28 4.92 5.47 -3.78
N ASP A 29 4.99 6.79 -4.01
CA ASP A 29 5.85 7.39 -5.04
C ASP A 29 7.33 6.97 -4.83
N LYS A 30 7.83 6.97 -3.59
CA LYS A 30 9.21 6.54 -3.25
C LYS A 30 9.45 5.05 -3.50
N SER A 31 8.44 4.22 -3.27
CA SER A 31 8.53 2.78 -3.50
C SER A 31 8.40 2.37 -4.97
N GLY A 32 8.09 3.31 -5.87
CA GLY A 32 7.92 3.06 -7.31
C GLY A 32 6.46 2.91 -7.76
N TYR A 33 5.48 3.11 -6.87
CA TYR A 33 4.07 3.15 -7.22
C TYR A 33 3.61 4.61 -7.40
N HIS A 34 3.44 5.03 -8.65
CA HIS A 34 3.08 6.42 -8.96
C HIS A 34 1.57 6.66 -8.92
N ILE A 35 1.15 7.55 -8.03
CA ILE A 35 -0.25 8.01 -7.98
C ILE A 35 -0.47 9.12 -9.00
N HIS A 36 -1.63 9.10 -9.65
CA HIS A 36 -1.99 10.11 -10.62
C HIS A 36 -2.07 11.51 -9.99
N LYS A 37 -1.53 12.49 -10.71
CA LYS A 37 -1.62 13.92 -10.39
C LYS A 37 -2.29 14.59 -11.57
N ASN A 38 -3.28 15.44 -11.29
CA ASN A 38 -3.91 16.26 -12.32
C ASN A 38 -3.00 17.46 -12.69
N ASP A 39 -3.42 18.24 -13.68
CA ASP A 39 -2.66 19.41 -14.18
C ASP A 39 -2.45 20.50 -13.12
N LEU A 40 -3.24 20.48 -12.04
CA LEU A 40 -3.14 21.39 -10.90
C LEU A 40 -2.23 20.83 -9.78
N GLY A 41 -1.61 19.67 -9.98
CA GLY A 41 -0.78 18.99 -8.98
C GLY A 41 -1.56 18.34 -7.83
N HIS A 42 -2.89 18.29 -7.91
CA HIS A 42 -3.73 17.56 -6.97
C HIS A 42 -3.68 16.06 -7.27
N ARG A 43 -3.54 15.26 -6.19
CA ARG A 43 -3.51 13.80 -6.27
C ARG A 43 -4.92 13.27 -6.53
N GLY A 44 -5.04 12.50 -7.60
CA GLY A 44 -6.23 11.73 -7.95
C GLY A 44 -5.99 10.25 -7.72
N PHE A 45 -6.92 9.60 -7.04
CA PHE A 45 -6.85 8.17 -6.74
C PHE A 45 -7.87 7.43 -7.60
N PHE A 46 -7.43 6.47 -8.39
CA PHE A 46 -8.32 5.56 -9.09
C PHE A 46 -8.84 4.47 -8.15
N ASP A 47 -9.88 3.74 -8.58
CA ASP A 47 -10.40 2.58 -7.84
C ASP A 47 -9.30 1.57 -7.49
N LYS A 48 -8.35 1.34 -8.40
CA LYS A 48 -7.17 0.51 -8.14
C LYS A 48 -6.33 1.03 -6.97
N ASP A 49 -6.15 2.34 -6.86
CA ASP A 49 -5.36 2.97 -5.80
C ASP A 49 -6.08 2.81 -4.45
N VAL A 50 -7.41 2.90 -4.44
CA VAL A 50 -8.21 2.64 -3.23
C VAL A 50 -8.04 1.19 -2.76
N ILE A 51 -8.00 0.23 -3.69
CA ILE A 51 -7.75 -1.19 -3.36
C ILE A 51 -6.32 -1.38 -2.83
N VAL A 52 -5.32 -0.75 -3.43
CA VAL A 52 -3.92 -0.78 -2.96
C VAL A 52 -3.84 -0.24 -1.53
N LEU A 53 -4.41 0.94 -1.28
CA LEU A 53 -4.41 1.57 0.04
C LEU A 53 -5.12 0.71 1.09
N ARG A 54 -6.25 0.06 0.73
CA ARG A 54 -6.95 -0.88 1.63
C ARG A 54 -6.03 -2.01 2.07
N LYS A 55 -5.31 -2.63 1.13
CA LYS A 55 -4.40 -3.75 1.42
C LYS A 55 -3.25 -3.32 2.34
N ILE A 56 -2.67 -2.15 2.09
CA ILE A 56 -1.61 -1.58 2.93
C ILE A 56 -2.13 -1.31 4.35
N ILE A 57 -3.36 -0.81 4.49
CA ILE A 57 -3.97 -0.61 5.82
C ILE A 57 -4.12 -1.95 6.54
N ASP A 58 -4.66 -2.97 5.86
CA ASP A 58 -4.84 -4.29 6.45
C ASP A 58 -3.51 -4.93 6.88
N LEU A 59 -2.44 -4.69 6.13
CA LEU A 59 -1.09 -5.05 6.50
C LEU A 59 -0.61 -4.38 7.78
N THR A 60 -0.78 -3.05 7.87
CA THR A 60 -0.36 -2.27 9.05
C THR A 60 -1.15 -2.57 10.32
N ARG A 61 -2.24 -3.34 10.24
CA ARG A 61 -2.95 -3.83 11.42
C ARG A 61 -2.16 -4.89 12.18
N HIS A 62 -1.16 -5.52 11.55
CA HIS A 62 -0.25 -6.40 12.25
C HIS A 62 0.75 -5.60 13.10
N PRO A 63 0.94 -5.94 14.38
CA PRO A 63 1.79 -5.17 15.30
C PRO A 63 3.26 -5.13 14.88
N ASP A 64 3.71 -6.14 14.13
CA ASP A 64 5.09 -6.24 13.62
C ASP A 64 5.30 -5.55 12.26
N MET A 65 4.30 -4.82 11.74
CA MET A 65 4.35 -4.26 10.40
C MET A 65 4.25 -2.74 10.40
N SER A 66 5.31 -2.09 9.90
CA SER A 66 5.30 -0.66 9.63
C SER A 66 4.60 -0.35 8.29
N LEU A 67 4.17 0.89 8.12
CA LEU A 67 3.60 1.38 6.86
C LEU A 67 4.57 1.24 5.67
N GLU A 68 5.86 1.49 5.91
CA GLU A 68 6.89 1.41 4.87
C GLU A 68 7.15 -0.04 4.48
N ASP A 69 7.20 -0.96 5.46
CA ASP A 69 7.32 -2.39 5.20
C ASP A 69 6.10 -2.92 4.43
N ALA A 70 4.90 -2.50 4.83
CA ALA A 70 3.64 -2.83 4.15
C ALA A 70 3.66 -2.41 2.67
N ILE A 71 4.11 -1.18 2.38
CA ILE A 71 4.24 -0.65 1.03
C ILE A 71 5.30 -1.43 0.23
N ASN A 72 6.49 -1.66 0.80
CA ASN A 72 7.58 -2.38 0.13
C ASN A 72 7.18 -3.81 -0.22
N VAL A 73 6.51 -4.49 0.71
CA VAL A 73 5.92 -5.82 0.48
C VAL A 73 4.91 -5.77 -0.66
N PHE A 74 4.01 -4.79 -0.64
CA PHE A 74 2.98 -4.66 -1.67
C PHE A 74 3.60 -4.44 -3.06
N VAL A 75 4.50 -3.46 -3.21
CA VAL A 75 5.15 -3.18 -4.50
C VAL A 75 6.00 -4.36 -4.98
N SER A 76 6.68 -5.06 -4.07
CA SER A 76 7.42 -6.28 -4.42
C SER A 76 6.51 -7.40 -4.93
N MET A 77 5.26 -7.46 -4.45
CA MET A 77 4.26 -8.45 -4.87
C MET A 77 3.47 -8.03 -6.13
N ASP A 78 3.31 -6.73 -6.39
CA ASP A 78 2.51 -6.18 -7.50
C ASP A 78 3.18 -6.35 -8.88
N SER A 79 4.39 -6.91 -8.93
CA SER A 79 5.08 -7.28 -10.19
C SER A 79 4.40 -8.41 -10.99
N GLY A 80 3.19 -8.86 -10.61
CA GLY A 80 2.40 -9.73 -11.50
C GLY A 80 1.27 -10.53 -10.87
N ILE A 81 0.46 -9.97 -9.95
CA ILE A 81 -0.69 -10.74 -9.45
C ILE A 81 -1.98 -9.93 -9.47
N ASP A 82 -2.76 -10.14 -10.53
CA ASP A 82 -4.21 -9.97 -10.53
C ASP A 82 -4.78 -10.92 -9.46
N MET A 83 -5.19 -10.35 -8.32
CA MET A 83 -5.53 -11.13 -7.14
C MET A 83 -6.89 -10.72 -6.60
N SER A 84 -7.89 -11.22 -7.31
CA SER A 84 -9.25 -11.39 -6.83
C SER A 84 -9.31 -12.57 -5.84
N LYS A 85 -9.85 -12.30 -4.65
CA LYS A 85 -10.37 -13.21 -3.60
C LYS A 85 -9.39 -13.94 -2.66
N HIS A 86 -9.46 -13.51 -1.39
CA HIS A 86 -9.49 -14.35 -0.18
C HIS A 86 -8.41 -15.43 0.04
N ASP A 87 -7.15 -15.05 0.24
CA ASP A 87 -6.26 -15.84 1.11
C ASP A 87 -5.25 -14.96 1.87
N THR A 88 -5.73 -14.32 2.94
CA THR A 88 -4.92 -13.54 3.88
C THR A 88 -3.83 -14.41 4.53
N LYS A 89 -4.05 -15.71 4.73
CA LYS A 89 -3.12 -16.59 5.45
C LYS A 89 -1.91 -16.97 4.59
N ARG A 90 -2.09 -17.17 3.28
CA ARG A 90 -1.00 -17.34 2.32
C ARG A 90 -0.18 -16.07 2.16
N TYR A 91 -0.85 -14.93 2.17
CA TYR A 91 -0.21 -13.61 2.16
C TYR A 91 0.67 -13.38 3.39
N MET A 92 0.12 -13.58 4.60
CA MET A 92 0.89 -13.44 5.85
C MET A 92 2.11 -14.36 5.91
N ARG A 93 2.02 -15.59 5.37
CA ARG A 93 3.17 -16.49 5.29
C ARG A 93 4.30 -15.97 4.41
N LYS A 94 3.99 -15.42 3.23
CA LYS A 94 5.01 -14.82 2.35
C LYS A 94 5.65 -13.59 3.00
N ILE A 95 4.85 -12.78 3.70
CA ILE A 95 5.32 -11.58 4.40
C ILE A 95 6.28 -11.93 5.53
N ILE A 96 5.90 -12.88 6.38
CA ILE A 96 6.76 -13.34 7.47
C ILE A 96 8.09 -13.87 6.90
N GLY A 97 8.06 -14.55 5.75
CA GLY A 97 9.27 -14.96 5.03
C GLY A 97 10.13 -13.77 4.59
N TYR A 98 9.54 -12.77 3.94
CA TYR A 98 10.25 -11.56 3.49
C TYR A 98 10.85 -10.78 4.67
N LEU A 99 10.07 -10.50 5.72
CA LEU A 99 10.53 -9.76 6.90
C LEU A 99 11.68 -10.47 7.62
N LYS A 100 11.63 -11.81 7.71
CA LYS A 100 12.74 -12.60 8.28
C LYS A 100 14.00 -12.49 7.41
N SER A 101 13.86 -12.56 6.09
CA SER A 101 14.99 -12.47 5.15
C SER A 101 15.62 -11.07 5.08
N SER A 102 14.83 -10.00 5.21
CA SER A 102 15.33 -8.62 5.24
C SER A 102 16.02 -8.28 6.56
N ARG A 103 15.57 -8.84 7.70
CA ARG A 103 16.26 -8.69 9.00
C ARG A 103 17.61 -9.39 9.04
N THR A 104 17.75 -10.56 8.41
CA THR A 104 19.04 -11.29 8.35
C THR A 104 20.09 -10.58 7.51
N LEU A 105 19.68 -9.79 6.50
CA LEU A 105 20.61 -9.01 5.68
C LEU A 105 21.12 -7.73 6.38
N LYS A 106 20.33 -7.15 7.30
CA LYS A 106 20.74 -5.95 8.07
C LYS A 106 21.65 -6.22 9.26
N ASN A 107 21.70 -7.46 9.78
CA ASN A 107 22.48 -7.82 10.97
C ASN A 107 23.89 -8.37 10.69
N ASN A 108 24.33 -8.38 9.42
CA ASN A 108 25.66 -8.86 9.01
C ASN A 108 26.57 -7.73 8.47
N ASN A 109 26.43 -6.50 8.99
CA ASN A 109 27.32 -5.39 8.64
C ASN A 109 27.67 -4.56 9.88
#